data_AF-A0A2C6WQS2-F1
#
_entry.id   AF-A0A2C6WQS2-F1
#
_cell.length_a   1.000
_cell.length_b   1.000
_cell.length_c   1.000
_cell.angle_alpha   90.00
_cell.angle_beta   90.00
_cell.angle_gamma   90.00
#
_symmetry.space_group_name_H-M   'P 1'
#
loop_
_entity.id
_entity.type
_entity.pdbx_description
1 polymer ?
#
loop_
_entity_poly.entity_id
_entity_poly.type
_entity_poly.pdbx_seq_one_letter_code
_entity_poly.pdbx_strand_id
1 'polypeptide(L)'
;MDVIKQIQQAIVYIEDHLLEPFHLQALSDYVGLSPYHLDQSFKMIVGQSPTAYARSRRMTLAAQDIISGSSRLMDVAKKYHYNDTNDFANDFSDFHGVSPIQVNTKRDELKMQPRLYIKLSTTEKPPNAYRLEDTEGISLVGYAKFIDSDHLENPFKVPDFLEDLMENGNIKELQRYNDVNPHELFVVNCPLDEGVEIFIGVPSERYPSHLESRYLPDRQYAKFNLQGELDYVVNEAWYYIETSLQMTLPYEHNSLYVEVYPFDISFDDPFTKVQLWMPVDQEQYLNFD
;
A
#
# COMPACT_ATOMS: atom_id res chain seq x y z
N MET A 1 -18.07 -6.25 0.01
CA MET A 1 -17.95 -7.64 0.51
C MET A 1 -16.88 -8.47 -0.19
N ASP A 2 -16.32 -8.03 -1.32
CA ASP A 2 -15.37 -8.83 -2.10
C ASP A 2 -13.95 -8.86 -1.50
N VAL A 3 -13.44 -7.70 -1.04
CA VAL A 3 -12.03 -7.57 -0.63
C VAL A 3 -11.61 -8.51 0.50
N ILE A 4 -12.42 -8.67 1.57
CA ILE A 4 -12.11 -9.62 2.65
C ILE A 4 -11.96 -11.05 2.11
N LYS A 5 -12.82 -11.45 1.17
CA LYS A 5 -12.76 -12.75 0.53
C LYS A 5 -11.52 -12.85 -0.36
N GLN A 6 -11.22 -11.81 -1.14
CA GLN A 6 -10.02 -11.71 -1.97
C GLN A 6 -8.74 -11.79 -1.13
N ILE A 7 -8.67 -11.14 0.03
CA ILE A 7 -7.51 -11.26 0.94
C ILE A 7 -7.44 -12.65 1.56
N GLN A 8 -8.56 -13.28 1.93
CA GLN A 8 -8.53 -14.67 2.38
C GLN A 8 -8.04 -15.61 1.26
N GLN A 9 -8.43 -15.37 0.01
CA GLN A 9 -7.93 -16.09 -1.16
C GLN A 9 -6.43 -15.82 -1.38
N ALA A 10 -5.98 -14.59 -1.20
CA ALA A 10 -4.56 -14.23 -1.28
C ALA A 10 -3.74 -14.99 -0.25
N ILE A 11 -4.20 -15.07 1.01
CA ILE A 11 -3.53 -15.85 2.06
C ILE A 11 -3.44 -17.32 1.66
N VAL A 12 -4.52 -17.91 1.14
CA VAL A 12 -4.52 -19.31 0.67
C VAL A 12 -3.52 -19.50 -0.46
N TYR A 13 -3.55 -18.64 -1.47
CA TYR A 13 -2.62 -18.69 -2.58
C TYR A 13 -1.17 -18.61 -2.11
N ILE A 14 -0.84 -17.67 -1.21
CA ILE A 14 0.51 -17.54 -0.67
C ILE A 14 0.94 -18.81 0.04
N GLU A 15 0.09 -19.39 0.90
CA GLU A 15 0.39 -20.62 1.63
C GLU A 15 0.66 -21.82 0.71
N ASP A 16 -0.09 -21.92 -0.39
CA ASP A 16 0.03 -23.01 -1.35
C ASP A 16 1.29 -22.88 -2.25
N HIS A 17 1.83 -21.66 -2.39
CA HIS A 17 3.00 -21.35 -3.23
C HIS A 17 4.23 -20.88 -2.42
N LEU A 18 4.33 -21.20 -1.11
CA LEU A 18 5.43 -20.73 -0.25
C LEU A 18 6.83 -21.16 -0.70
N LEU A 19 6.96 -22.21 -1.52
CA LEU A 19 8.26 -22.64 -2.04
C LEU A 19 8.61 -21.97 -3.38
N GLU A 20 7.72 -21.16 -3.95
CA GLU A 20 7.95 -20.50 -5.23
C GLU A 20 8.45 -19.05 -5.03
N PRO A 21 9.11 -18.45 -6.05
CA PRO A 21 9.39 -17.02 -6.05
C PRO A 21 8.10 -16.22 -5.86
N PHE A 22 8.11 -15.26 -4.94
CA PHE A 22 6.96 -14.42 -4.67
C PHE A 22 6.93 -13.26 -5.67
N HIS A 23 5.79 -13.08 -6.34
CA HIS A 23 5.53 -11.94 -7.23
C HIS A 23 4.18 -11.34 -6.88
N LEU A 24 4.16 -10.04 -6.57
CA LEU A 24 2.92 -9.35 -6.19
C LEU A 24 1.92 -9.33 -7.36
N GLN A 25 2.42 -9.16 -8.59
CA GLN A 25 1.61 -9.20 -9.81
C GLN A 25 0.84 -10.53 -9.97
N ALA A 26 1.50 -11.67 -9.78
CA ALA A 26 0.85 -12.96 -9.93
C ALA A 26 -0.28 -13.15 -8.90
N LEU A 27 -0.08 -12.63 -7.69
CA LEU A 27 -1.09 -12.66 -6.63
C LEU A 27 -2.26 -11.71 -6.94
N SER A 28 -1.98 -10.51 -7.46
CA SER A 28 -2.97 -9.50 -7.83
C SER A 28 -3.89 -10.01 -8.95
N ASP A 29 -3.30 -10.62 -9.99
CA ASP A 29 -4.01 -11.24 -11.10
C ASP A 29 -4.93 -12.38 -10.62
N TYR A 30 -4.47 -13.18 -9.65
CA TYR A 30 -5.25 -14.29 -9.09
C TYR A 30 -6.49 -13.83 -8.32
N VAL A 31 -6.39 -12.73 -7.57
CA VAL A 31 -7.49 -12.24 -6.73
C VAL A 31 -8.35 -11.17 -7.40
N GLY A 32 -7.92 -10.62 -8.55
CA GLY A 32 -8.65 -9.58 -9.28
C GLY A 32 -8.61 -8.21 -8.61
N LEU A 33 -7.49 -7.88 -7.96
CA LEU A 33 -7.19 -6.54 -7.43
C LEU A 33 -5.97 -5.99 -8.18
N SER A 34 -5.83 -4.67 -8.32
CA SER A 34 -4.55 -4.13 -8.76
C SER A 34 -3.44 -4.44 -7.73
N PRO A 35 -2.16 -4.51 -8.12
CA PRO A 35 -1.06 -4.72 -7.18
C PRO A 35 -1.07 -3.73 -6.01
N TYR A 36 -1.38 -2.45 -6.30
CA TYR A 36 -1.50 -1.40 -5.29
C TYR A 36 -2.61 -1.70 -4.28
N HIS A 37 -3.81 -2.06 -4.75
CA HIS A 37 -4.92 -2.37 -3.85
C HIS A 37 -4.71 -3.63 -3.04
N LEU A 38 -4.15 -4.66 -3.67
CA LEU A 38 -3.81 -5.88 -2.97
C LEU A 38 -2.82 -5.61 -1.84
N ASP A 39 -1.71 -4.92 -2.11
CA ASP A 39 -0.70 -4.62 -1.07
C ASP A 39 -1.32 -3.80 0.07
N GLN A 40 -2.08 -2.74 -0.27
CA GLN A 40 -2.73 -1.89 0.72
C GLN A 40 -3.72 -2.72 1.55
N SER A 41 -4.73 -3.34 0.93
CA SER A 41 -5.79 -4.08 1.64
C SER A 41 -5.23 -5.25 2.45
N PHE A 42 -4.21 -5.95 1.94
CA PHE A 42 -3.55 -7.02 2.67
C PHE A 42 -2.80 -6.48 3.90
N LYS A 43 -2.00 -5.41 3.76
CA LYS A 43 -1.34 -4.75 4.91
C LYS A 43 -2.33 -4.34 5.98
N MET A 44 -3.48 -3.81 5.58
CA MET A 44 -4.48 -3.31 6.52
C MET A 44 -5.20 -4.45 7.26
N ILE A 45 -5.60 -5.51 6.56
CA ILE A 45 -6.33 -6.62 7.17
C ILE A 45 -5.40 -7.58 7.92
N VAL A 46 -4.19 -7.79 7.42
CA VAL A 46 -3.23 -8.79 7.93
C VAL A 46 -2.16 -8.16 8.83
N GLY A 47 -1.94 -6.86 8.73
CA GLY A 47 -0.95 -6.10 9.51
C GLY A 47 0.48 -6.09 8.92
N GLN A 48 0.69 -6.64 7.72
CA GLN A 48 1.99 -6.72 7.04
C GLN A 48 1.83 -6.90 5.53
N SER A 49 2.87 -6.62 4.72
CA SER A 49 2.79 -6.82 3.26
C SER A 49 2.59 -8.30 2.88
N PRO A 50 2.00 -8.60 1.71
CA PRO A 50 1.95 -9.96 1.17
C PRO A 50 3.32 -10.64 1.14
N THR A 51 4.35 -9.92 0.72
CA THR A 51 5.74 -10.42 0.67
C THR A 51 6.30 -10.70 2.06
N ALA A 52 6.09 -9.79 3.02
CA ALA A 52 6.52 -9.97 4.41
C ALA A 52 5.83 -11.17 5.05
N TYR A 53 4.54 -11.38 4.77
CA TYR A 53 3.81 -12.57 5.20
C TYR A 53 4.40 -13.85 4.60
N ALA A 54 4.61 -13.88 3.27
CA ALA A 54 5.20 -15.02 2.58
C ALA A 54 6.61 -15.36 3.10
N ARG A 55 7.45 -14.35 3.35
CA ARG A 55 8.79 -14.53 3.94
C ARG A 55 8.70 -15.11 5.35
N SER A 56 7.84 -14.55 6.19
CA SER A 56 7.66 -15.00 7.58
C SER A 56 7.17 -16.44 7.67
N ARG A 57 6.24 -16.83 6.80
CA ARG A 57 5.73 -18.20 6.69
C ARG A 57 6.79 -19.17 6.19
N ARG A 58 7.56 -18.81 5.16
CA ARG A 58 8.73 -19.58 4.69
C ARG A 58 9.73 -19.87 5.79
N MET A 59 10.17 -18.85 6.52
CA MET A 59 11.13 -19.00 7.62
C MET A 59 10.58 -19.87 8.75
N THR A 60 9.29 -19.72 9.08
CA THR A 60 8.61 -20.58 10.05
C THR A 60 8.64 -22.05 9.64
N LEU A 61 8.34 -22.37 8.38
CA LEU A 61 8.40 -23.76 7.88
C LEU A 61 9.84 -24.28 7.87
N ALA A 62 10.81 -23.46 7.50
CA ALA A 62 12.22 -23.84 7.54
C ALA A 62 12.68 -24.19 8.96
N ALA A 63 12.27 -23.40 9.96
CA ALA A 63 12.54 -23.69 11.36
C ALA A 63 11.90 -25.02 11.79
N GLN A 64 10.66 -25.30 11.37
CA GLN A 64 9.98 -26.57 11.65
C GLN A 64 10.71 -27.77 11.02
N ASP A 65 11.17 -27.64 9.78
CA ASP A 65 11.95 -28.69 9.11
C ASP A 65 13.26 -28.99 9.87
N ILE A 66 13.97 -27.94 10.33
CA ILE A 66 15.19 -28.09 11.13
C ILE A 66 14.89 -28.76 12.48
N ILE A 67 13.82 -28.34 13.16
CA ILE A 67 13.37 -28.91 14.44
C ILE A 67 13.01 -30.39 14.30
N SER A 68 12.38 -30.77 13.18
CA SER A 68 12.01 -32.16 12.90
C SER A 68 13.22 -33.08 12.72
N GLY A 69 14.41 -32.52 12.46
CA GLY A 69 15.68 -33.25 12.33
C GLY A 69 15.76 -34.18 11.11
N SER A 70 14.81 -34.08 10.18
CA SER A 70 14.66 -35.04 9.07
C SER A 70 15.49 -34.68 7.83
N SER A 71 16.22 -33.57 7.83
CA SER A 71 16.94 -33.06 6.65
C SER A 71 18.23 -32.34 7.07
N ARG A 72 19.29 -32.44 6.25
CA ARG A 72 20.52 -31.65 6.49
C ARG A 72 20.21 -30.18 6.21
N LEU A 73 20.96 -29.27 6.83
CA LEU A 73 20.79 -27.83 6.62
C LEU A 73 20.85 -27.43 5.12
N MET A 74 21.71 -28.10 4.36
CA MET A 74 21.80 -27.94 2.90
C MET A 74 20.53 -28.36 2.16
N ASP A 75 19.88 -29.44 2.59
CA ASP A 75 18.64 -29.91 1.97
C ASP A 75 17.49 -28.95 2.29
N VAL A 76 17.46 -28.42 3.52
CA VAL A 76 16.51 -27.36 3.92
C VAL A 76 16.72 -26.11 3.09
N ALA A 77 17.95 -25.59 3.01
CA ALA A 77 18.28 -24.40 2.21
C ALA A 77 17.82 -24.58 0.75
N LYS A 78 18.10 -25.73 0.14
CA LYS A 78 17.69 -26.05 -1.23
C LYS A 78 16.16 -26.13 -1.38
N LYS A 79 15.44 -26.69 -0.41
CA LYS A 79 13.97 -26.75 -0.41
C LYS A 79 13.35 -25.36 -0.44
N TYR A 80 13.96 -24.38 0.23
CA TYR A 80 13.52 -22.98 0.22
C TYR A 80 14.25 -22.13 -0.83
N HIS A 81 14.81 -22.76 -1.88
CA HIS A 81 15.39 -22.11 -3.06
C HIS A 81 16.62 -21.22 -2.79
N TYR A 82 17.37 -21.51 -1.73
CA TYR A 82 18.68 -20.91 -1.52
C TYR A 82 19.77 -21.68 -2.27
N ASN A 83 20.64 -20.95 -2.97
CA ASN A 83 21.79 -21.51 -3.68
C ASN A 83 22.94 -21.85 -2.72
N ASP A 84 23.13 -21.06 -1.66
CA ASP A 84 24.11 -21.30 -0.59
C ASP A 84 23.42 -21.44 0.77
N THR A 85 23.88 -22.41 1.54
CA THR A 85 23.60 -22.55 2.98
C THR A 85 23.95 -21.33 3.81
N ASN A 86 24.96 -20.55 3.45
CA ASN A 86 25.32 -19.33 4.17
C ASN A 86 24.27 -18.24 3.98
N ASP A 87 23.80 -18.03 2.75
CA ASP A 87 22.73 -17.07 2.45
C ASP A 87 21.45 -17.44 3.22
N PHE A 88 21.08 -18.73 3.19
CA PHE A 88 19.98 -19.25 4.01
C PHE A 88 20.19 -18.98 5.50
N ALA A 89 21.38 -19.26 6.03
CA ALA A 89 21.67 -19.10 7.45
C ALA A 89 21.62 -17.62 7.89
N ASN A 90 22.06 -16.69 7.03
CA ASN A 90 21.98 -15.25 7.27
C ASN A 90 20.51 -14.81 7.31
N ASP A 91 19.74 -15.09 6.26
CA ASP A 91 18.31 -14.73 6.21
C ASP A 91 17.49 -15.34 7.36
N PHE A 92 17.79 -16.61 7.69
CA PHE A 92 17.17 -17.30 8.81
C PHE A 92 17.49 -16.60 10.13
N SER A 93 18.76 -16.23 10.33
CA SER A 93 19.22 -15.55 11.56
C SER A 93 18.65 -14.14 11.66
N ASP A 94 18.58 -13.40 10.57
CA ASP A 94 18.00 -12.06 10.52
C ASP A 94 16.52 -12.09 10.89
N PHE A 95 15.78 -13.09 10.40
CA PHE A 95 14.38 -13.26 10.74
C PHE A 95 14.18 -13.73 12.18
N HIS A 96 14.75 -14.88 12.56
CA HIS A 96 14.49 -15.52 13.85
C HIS A 96 15.30 -14.93 15.02
N GLY A 97 16.39 -14.21 14.76
CA GLY A 97 17.34 -13.73 15.77
C GLY A 97 18.30 -14.80 16.30
N VAL A 98 18.25 -16.03 15.75
CA VAL A 98 19.10 -17.16 16.15
C VAL A 98 19.52 -17.95 14.91
N SER A 99 20.71 -18.55 14.95
CA SER A 99 21.20 -19.32 13.80
C SER A 99 20.49 -20.68 13.65
N PRO A 100 20.45 -21.26 12.44
CA PRO A 100 19.85 -22.58 12.20
C PRO A 100 20.37 -23.69 13.14
N ILE A 101 21.65 -23.62 13.53
CA ILE A 101 22.29 -24.60 14.43
C ILE A 101 21.76 -24.49 15.87
N GLN A 102 21.34 -23.28 16.28
CA GLN A 102 20.87 -23.00 17.63
C GLN A 102 19.37 -23.27 17.84
N VAL A 103 18.63 -23.49 16.75
CA VAL A 103 17.18 -23.71 16.74
C VAL A 103 16.72 -24.74 17.77
N ASN A 104 17.43 -25.86 17.91
CA ASN A 104 17.05 -26.93 18.85
C ASN A 104 17.21 -26.54 20.33
N THR A 105 18.16 -25.64 20.64
CA THR A 105 18.44 -25.19 22.00
C THR A 105 17.65 -23.94 22.37
N LYS A 106 17.28 -23.11 21.38
CA LYS A 106 16.62 -21.80 21.55
C LYS A 106 15.23 -21.75 20.91
N ARG A 107 14.47 -22.85 21.03
CA ARG A 107 13.15 -22.97 20.37
C ARG A 107 12.18 -21.87 20.76
N ASP A 108 12.18 -21.47 22.03
CA ASP A 108 11.27 -20.45 22.56
C ASP A 108 11.63 -19.02 22.10
N GLU A 109 12.82 -18.81 21.54
CA GLU A 109 13.26 -17.52 20.99
C GLU A 109 12.85 -17.36 19.51
N LEU A 110 12.37 -18.42 18.85
CA LEU A 110 12.03 -18.38 17.43
C LEU A 110 10.78 -17.55 17.18
N LYS A 111 10.89 -16.58 16.26
CA LYS A 111 9.73 -15.90 15.70
C LYS A 111 8.94 -16.86 14.80
N MET A 112 7.83 -17.40 15.32
CA MET A 112 6.97 -18.32 14.58
C MET A 112 5.72 -17.59 14.11
N GLN A 113 5.54 -17.51 12.79
CA GLN A 113 4.34 -16.93 12.18
C GLN A 113 3.35 -18.06 11.87
N PRO A 114 2.20 -18.17 12.56
CA PRO A 114 1.18 -19.15 12.19
C PRO A 114 0.52 -18.78 10.85
N ARG A 115 -0.07 -19.78 10.18
CA ARG A 115 -0.99 -19.51 9.06
C ARG A 115 -2.17 -18.68 9.58
N LEU A 116 -2.47 -17.59 8.89
CA LEU A 116 -3.53 -16.68 9.28
C LEU A 116 -4.87 -17.06 8.62
N TYR A 117 -5.95 -16.72 9.29
CA TYR A 117 -7.32 -16.86 8.82
C TYR A 117 -8.09 -15.61 9.22
N ILE A 118 -8.86 -15.03 8.29
CA ILE A 118 -9.61 -13.81 8.56
C ILE A 118 -10.87 -14.18 9.33
N LYS A 119 -11.11 -13.47 10.43
CA LYS A 119 -12.34 -13.57 11.23
C LYS A 119 -12.96 -12.19 11.33
N LEU A 120 -14.23 -12.08 10.96
CA LEU A 120 -15.00 -10.85 11.12
C LEU A 120 -15.55 -10.72 12.55
N SER A 121 -15.55 -9.49 13.05
CA SER A 121 -16.11 -9.12 14.35
C SER A 121 -16.76 -7.74 14.28
N THR A 122 -17.57 -7.41 15.27
CA THR A 122 -18.28 -6.12 15.36
C THR A 122 -17.60 -5.18 16.36
N THR A 123 -17.69 -3.88 16.15
CA THR A 123 -17.15 -2.84 17.05
C THR A 123 -18.22 -1.81 17.40
N GLU A 124 -18.14 -1.23 18.60
CA GLU A 124 -18.96 -0.09 19.03
C GLU A 124 -18.31 1.26 18.70
N LYS A 125 -17.03 1.27 18.29
CA LYS A 125 -16.33 2.51 17.90
C LYS A 125 -16.76 2.93 16.50
N PRO A 126 -17.30 4.15 16.31
CA PRO A 126 -17.65 4.64 14.99
C PRO A 126 -16.39 4.87 14.14
N PRO A 127 -16.50 4.77 12.81
CA PRO A 127 -15.41 5.11 11.92
C PRO A 127 -15.09 6.61 11.93
N ASN A 128 -13.94 6.98 11.38
CA ASN A 128 -13.59 8.39 11.15
C ASN A 128 -14.64 9.08 10.27
N ALA A 129 -14.98 10.32 10.62
CA ALA A 129 -15.94 11.09 9.85
C ALA A 129 -15.38 11.47 8.48
N TYR A 130 -16.17 11.26 7.42
CA TYR A 130 -15.88 11.72 6.07
C TYR A 130 -17.04 12.56 5.55
N ARG A 131 -16.81 13.30 4.46
CA ARG A 131 -17.86 14.07 3.76
C ARG A 131 -17.96 13.61 2.33
N LEU A 132 -19.17 13.35 1.86
CA LEU A 132 -19.46 13.16 0.45
C LEU A 132 -19.62 14.53 -0.21
N GLU A 133 -18.81 14.80 -1.23
CA GLU A 133 -18.85 16.06 -1.97
C GLU A 133 -18.71 15.79 -3.46
N ASP A 134 -19.60 16.39 -4.25
CA ASP A 134 -19.44 16.46 -5.70
C ASP A 134 -18.35 17.47 -6.03
N THR A 135 -17.38 17.02 -6.83
CA THR A 135 -16.26 17.85 -7.29
C THR A 135 -16.38 18.01 -8.80
N GLU A 136 -16.32 19.26 -9.28
CA GLU A 136 -16.25 19.58 -10.71
C GLU A 136 -14.91 19.12 -11.31
N GLY A 137 -14.86 18.96 -12.63
CA GLY A 137 -13.65 18.52 -13.30
C GLY A 137 -12.51 19.51 -13.19
N ILE A 138 -11.30 19.00 -12.95
CA ILE A 138 -10.10 19.80 -12.71
C ILE A 138 -9.01 19.39 -13.69
N SER A 139 -8.55 20.34 -14.52
CA SER A 139 -7.34 20.19 -15.32
C SER A 139 -6.11 20.45 -14.44
N LEU A 140 -5.16 19.52 -14.46
CA LEU A 140 -3.93 19.58 -13.70
C LEU A 140 -2.71 19.58 -14.63
N VAL A 141 -1.65 20.27 -14.22
CA VAL A 141 -0.30 20.15 -14.81
C VAL A 141 0.75 19.84 -13.76
N GLY A 142 1.70 18.97 -14.09
CA GLY A 142 2.56 18.38 -13.09
C GLY A 142 3.64 17.43 -13.62
N TYR A 143 4.24 16.73 -12.67
CA TYR A 143 5.24 15.68 -12.90
C TYR A 143 4.62 14.32 -12.58
N ALA A 144 4.90 13.29 -13.40
CA ALA A 144 4.47 11.92 -13.15
C ALA A 144 5.66 11.00 -12.89
N LYS A 145 5.44 9.97 -12.07
CA LYS A 145 6.41 8.91 -11.77
C LYS A 145 5.67 7.58 -11.72
N PHE A 146 6.08 6.63 -12.55
CA PHE A 146 5.59 5.26 -12.47
C PHE A 146 6.39 4.44 -11.46
N ILE A 147 5.70 3.65 -10.65
CA ILE A 147 6.29 2.72 -9.68
C ILE A 147 5.78 1.32 -10.00
N ASP A 148 6.75 0.45 -10.28
CA ASP A 148 6.52 -0.96 -10.57
C ASP A 148 5.92 -1.71 -9.37
N SER A 149 5.09 -2.72 -9.65
CA SER A 149 4.52 -3.64 -8.67
C SER A 149 5.54 -4.19 -7.65
N ASP A 150 6.78 -4.49 -8.07
CA ASP A 150 7.84 -5.04 -7.21
C ASP A 150 8.39 -4.01 -6.21
N HIS A 151 8.10 -2.72 -6.42
CA HIS A 151 8.54 -1.61 -5.57
C HIS A 151 7.41 -0.98 -4.74
N LEU A 152 6.18 -1.49 -4.85
CA LEU A 152 5.02 -0.95 -4.15
C LEU A 152 5.08 -1.10 -2.62
N GLU A 153 5.90 -2.03 -2.14
CA GLU A 153 6.06 -2.27 -0.71
C GLU A 153 6.57 -1.05 0.05
N ASN A 154 7.31 -0.15 -0.62
CA ASN A 154 7.80 1.10 -0.04
C ASN A 154 6.60 1.99 0.39
N PRO A 155 6.41 2.24 1.70
CA PRO A 155 5.33 3.09 2.18
C PRO A 155 5.58 4.57 1.89
N PHE A 156 6.83 4.98 1.63
CA PHE A 156 7.24 6.37 1.45
C PHE A 156 7.24 6.84 -0.01
N LYS A 157 6.66 6.06 -0.93
CA LYS A 157 6.65 6.39 -2.37
C LYS A 157 6.15 7.80 -2.74
N VAL A 158 5.09 8.27 -2.09
CA VAL A 158 4.57 9.64 -2.28
C VAL A 158 5.47 10.67 -1.57
N PRO A 159 5.79 10.51 -0.26
CA PRO A 159 6.78 11.34 0.43
C PRO A 159 8.10 11.50 -0.34
N ASP A 160 8.74 10.40 -0.75
CA ASP A 160 10.00 10.40 -1.52
C ASP A 160 9.87 11.24 -2.80
N PHE A 161 8.76 11.10 -3.53
CA PHE A 161 8.56 11.88 -4.75
C PHE A 161 8.28 13.36 -4.48
N LEU A 162 7.56 13.68 -3.39
CA LEU A 162 7.38 15.06 -2.94
C LEU A 162 8.71 15.70 -2.53
N GLU A 163 9.54 14.99 -1.78
CA GLU A 163 10.87 15.44 -1.35
C GLU A 163 11.76 15.72 -2.57
N ASP A 164 11.83 14.79 -3.52
CA ASP A 164 12.54 14.95 -4.80
C ASP A 164 12.11 16.24 -5.51
N LEU A 165 10.81 16.53 -5.60
CA LEU A 165 10.30 17.74 -6.26
C LEU A 165 10.56 19.02 -5.45
N MET A 166 10.59 18.93 -4.12
CA MET A 166 10.90 20.06 -3.25
C MET A 166 12.37 20.46 -3.36
N GLU A 167 13.29 19.51 -3.28
CA GLU A 167 14.74 19.74 -3.36
C GLU A 167 15.14 20.34 -4.71
N ASN A 168 14.53 19.85 -5.80
CA ASN A 168 14.78 20.35 -7.15
C ASN A 168 14.12 21.71 -7.44
N GLY A 169 13.30 22.23 -6.52
CA GLY A 169 12.58 23.50 -6.69
C GLY A 169 11.36 23.42 -7.61
N ASN A 170 10.96 22.21 -8.00
CA ASN A 170 9.85 21.95 -8.91
C ASN A 170 8.50 22.33 -8.28
N ILE A 171 8.32 22.17 -6.96
CA ILE A 171 7.10 22.63 -6.27
C ILE A 171 6.90 24.15 -6.42
N LYS A 172 7.98 24.93 -6.32
CA LYS A 172 7.94 26.39 -6.53
C LYS A 172 7.67 26.76 -7.99
N GLU A 173 8.07 25.91 -8.93
CA GLU A 173 7.71 26.07 -10.33
C GLU A 173 6.22 25.80 -10.55
N LEU A 174 5.71 24.67 -10.04
CA LEU A 174 4.28 24.31 -10.14
C LEU A 174 3.39 25.41 -9.57
N GLN A 175 3.74 26.01 -8.43
CA GLN A 175 3.02 27.16 -7.88
C GLN A 175 2.81 28.32 -8.87
N ARG A 176 3.72 28.53 -9.83
CA ARG A 176 3.59 29.59 -10.85
C ARG A 176 2.59 29.25 -11.96
N TYR A 177 2.35 27.96 -12.16
CA TYR A 177 1.37 27.46 -13.12
C TYR A 177 -0.01 27.22 -12.47
N ASN A 178 -0.12 27.24 -11.15
CA ASN A 178 -1.40 27.21 -10.47
C ASN A 178 -2.17 28.53 -10.73
N ASP A 179 -2.98 28.55 -11.79
CA ASP A 179 -3.75 29.73 -12.22
C ASP A 179 -5.26 29.56 -12.07
N VAL A 180 -5.68 28.45 -11.47
CA VAL A 180 -7.08 28.09 -11.21
C VAL A 180 -7.21 27.67 -9.74
N ASN A 181 -8.30 28.06 -9.08
CA ASN A 181 -8.57 27.54 -7.73
C ASN A 181 -8.87 26.04 -7.77
N PRO A 182 -8.44 25.24 -6.76
CA PRO A 182 -7.75 25.65 -5.53
C PRO A 182 -6.21 25.77 -5.66
N HIS A 183 -5.63 26.64 -4.83
CA HIS A 183 -4.18 26.89 -4.77
C HIS A 183 -3.45 25.88 -3.88
N GLU A 184 -3.55 24.61 -4.25
CA GLU A 184 -3.01 23.47 -3.50
C GLU A 184 -2.28 22.51 -4.45
N LEU A 185 -1.52 21.58 -3.87
CA LEU A 185 -0.82 20.53 -4.58
C LEU A 185 -1.68 19.27 -4.62
N PHE A 186 -1.88 18.72 -5.81
CA PHE A 186 -2.65 17.51 -6.05
C PHE A 186 -1.70 16.37 -6.33
N VAL A 187 -1.77 15.33 -5.51
CA VAL A 187 -1.12 14.04 -5.75
C VAL A 187 -2.18 13.04 -6.15
N VAL A 188 -2.13 12.59 -7.40
CA VAL A 188 -3.08 11.63 -7.97
C VAL A 188 -2.36 10.29 -8.07
N ASN A 189 -2.81 9.32 -7.27
CA ASN A 189 -2.39 7.93 -7.38
C ASN A 189 -3.31 7.23 -8.37
N CYS A 190 -2.76 6.74 -9.47
CA CYS A 190 -3.49 5.99 -10.49
C CYS A 190 -2.98 4.53 -10.48
N PRO A 191 -3.72 3.61 -9.83
CA PRO A 191 -3.41 2.19 -9.91
C PRO A 191 -3.47 1.69 -11.35
N LEU A 192 -2.46 0.95 -11.77
CA LEU A 192 -2.34 0.36 -13.10
C LEU A 192 -2.15 -1.16 -12.96
N ASP A 193 -2.23 -1.87 -14.08
CA ASP A 193 -2.09 -3.33 -14.08
C ASP A 193 -0.72 -3.77 -13.53
N GLU A 194 0.36 -3.07 -13.90
CA GLU A 194 1.75 -3.41 -13.54
C GLU A 194 2.33 -2.56 -12.39
N GLY A 195 1.51 -1.76 -11.70
CA GLY A 195 2.02 -0.86 -10.66
C GLY A 195 1.11 0.31 -10.32
N VAL A 196 1.70 1.48 -10.08
CA VAL A 196 0.99 2.73 -9.84
C VAL A 196 1.70 3.89 -10.51
N GLU A 197 0.95 4.74 -11.20
CA GLU A 197 1.43 6.07 -11.60
C GLU A 197 1.09 7.06 -10.49
N ILE A 198 2.09 7.79 -9.99
CA ILE A 198 1.90 8.92 -9.09
C ILE A 198 2.10 10.19 -9.91
N PHE A 199 1.08 11.03 -9.97
CA PHE A 199 1.15 12.34 -10.59
C PHE A 199 1.07 13.42 -9.53
N ILE A 200 2.01 14.37 -9.52
CA ILE A 200 2.04 15.50 -8.61
C ILE A 200 1.94 16.78 -9.42
N GLY A 201 0.86 17.54 -9.22
CA GLY A 201 0.56 18.71 -10.02
C GLY A 201 -0.33 19.73 -9.35
N VAL A 202 -0.70 20.74 -10.12
CA VAL A 202 -1.54 21.85 -9.67
C VAL A 202 -2.66 22.11 -10.68
N PRO A 203 -3.81 22.64 -10.24
CA PRO A 203 -4.86 23.11 -11.15
C PRO A 203 -4.33 24.18 -12.11
N SER A 204 -4.48 23.93 -13.42
CA SER A 204 -4.07 24.90 -14.43
C SER A 204 -4.82 24.75 -15.75
N GLU A 205 -5.06 25.88 -16.41
CA GLU A 205 -5.50 25.94 -17.81
C GLU A 205 -4.34 26.18 -18.78
N ARG A 206 -3.09 26.25 -18.28
CA ARG A 206 -1.88 26.40 -19.07
C ARG A 206 -1.16 25.08 -19.17
N TYR A 207 -0.79 24.70 -20.40
CA TYR A 207 -0.15 23.41 -20.69
C TYR A 207 1.27 23.61 -21.24
N PRO A 208 2.27 23.88 -20.37
CA PRO A 208 3.64 24.02 -20.82
C PRO A 208 4.20 22.66 -21.30
N SER A 209 5.00 22.66 -22.35
CA SER A 209 5.45 21.42 -23.04
C SER A 209 6.35 20.51 -22.21
N HIS A 210 6.95 21.02 -21.12
CA HIS A 210 7.83 20.26 -20.23
C HIS A 210 7.12 19.66 -19.02
N LEU A 211 5.83 19.95 -18.83
CA LEU A 211 4.99 19.32 -17.81
C LEU A 211 3.98 18.39 -18.45
N GLU A 212 3.59 17.37 -17.69
CA GLU A 212 2.48 16.51 -18.06
C GLU A 212 1.14 17.16 -17.69
N SER A 213 0.08 16.75 -18.37
CA SER A 213 -1.29 17.16 -18.06
C SER A 213 -2.15 15.96 -17.68
N ARG A 214 -3.08 16.18 -16.76
CA ARG A 214 -4.10 15.20 -16.34
C ARG A 214 -5.43 15.92 -16.17
N TYR A 215 -6.52 15.19 -16.37
CA TYR A 215 -7.87 15.70 -16.13
C TYR A 215 -8.53 14.82 -15.08
N LEU A 216 -8.90 15.41 -13.94
CA LEU A 216 -9.76 14.78 -12.96
C LEU A 216 -11.21 15.02 -13.38
N PRO A 217 -11.99 13.98 -13.69
CA PRO A 217 -13.37 14.16 -14.13
C PRO A 217 -14.30 14.54 -12.97
N ASP A 218 -15.41 15.19 -13.34
CA ASP A 218 -16.54 15.50 -12.47
C ASP A 218 -17.02 14.23 -11.79
N ARG A 219 -16.96 14.22 -10.45
CA ARG A 219 -17.24 13.01 -9.68
C ARG A 219 -17.52 13.31 -8.21
N GLN A 220 -18.27 12.42 -7.59
CA GLN A 220 -18.44 12.43 -6.14
C GLN A 220 -17.26 11.76 -5.44
N TYR A 221 -16.71 12.44 -4.43
CA TYR A 221 -15.63 11.92 -3.60
C TYR A 221 -16.05 11.88 -2.14
N ALA A 222 -15.60 10.84 -1.44
CA ALA A 222 -15.50 10.83 0.01
C ALA A 222 -14.20 11.53 0.41
N LYS A 223 -14.31 12.71 0.99
CA LYS A 223 -13.19 13.53 1.43
C LYS A 223 -12.94 13.35 2.92
N PHE A 224 -11.70 13.00 3.25
CA PHE A 224 -11.19 12.85 4.60
C PHE A 224 -10.22 13.99 4.89
N ASN A 225 -10.46 14.72 5.98
CA ASN A 225 -9.52 15.73 6.46
C ASN A 225 -8.59 15.08 7.48
N LEU A 226 -7.32 14.98 7.11
CA LEU A 226 -6.28 14.30 7.87
C LEU A 226 -5.27 15.33 8.41
N GLN A 227 -4.58 14.95 9.48
CA GLN A 227 -3.51 15.74 10.05
C GLN A 227 -2.46 14.81 10.67
N GLY A 228 -1.19 15.00 10.32
CA GLY A 228 -0.08 14.22 10.87
C GLY A 228 1.24 14.45 10.13
N GLU A 229 2.19 13.56 10.41
CA GLU A 229 3.49 13.51 9.72
C GLU A 229 3.31 13.05 8.27
N LEU A 230 3.93 13.76 7.32
CA LEU A 230 3.76 13.55 5.88
C LEU A 230 4.02 12.10 5.45
N ASP A 231 5.03 11.49 6.07
CA ASP A 231 5.48 10.11 5.82
C ASP A 231 4.42 9.05 6.14
N TYR A 232 3.52 9.35 7.08
CA TYR A 232 2.63 8.36 7.68
C TYR A 232 1.15 8.70 7.54
N VAL A 233 0.78 9.97 7.47
CA VAL A 233 -0.61 10.45 7.63
C VAL A 233 -1.60 9.77 6.68
N VAL A 234 -1.25 9.59 5.41
CA VAL A 234 -2.12 8.94 4.43
C VAL A 234 -2.15 7.42 4.64
N ASN A 235 -1.01 6.79 4.91
CA ASN A 235 -0.93 5.35 5.19
C ASN A 235 -1.73 4.97 6.44
N GLU A 236 -1.67 5.79 7.50
CA GLU A 236 -2.49 5.61 8.69
C GLU A 236 -3.98 5.80 8.40
N ALA A 237 -4.34 6.82 7.62
CA ALA A 237 -5.73 7.05 7.23
C ALA A 237 -6.31 5.87 6.46
N TRP A 238 -5.57 5.33 5.51
CA TRP A 238 -5.95 4.10 4.79
C TRP A 238 -6.23 2.96 5.76
N TYR A 239 -5.33 2.71 6.72
CA TYR A 239 -5.53 1.69 7.75
C TYR A 239 -6.87 1.85 8.48
N TYR A 240 -7.22 3.07 8.90
CA TYR A 240 -8.51 3.32 9.54
C TYR A 240 -9.69 3.11 8.60
N ILE A 241 -9.60 3.58 7.35
CA ILE A 241 -10.68 3.49 6.37
C ILE A 241 -11.00 2.03 6.07
N GLU A 242 -10.00 1.18 5.82
CA GLU A 242 -10.32 -0.21 5.46
C GLU A 242 -10.67 -1.09 6.65
N THR A 243 -10.16 -0.78 7.85
CA THR A 243 -10.55 -1.54 9.06
C THR A 243 -11.93 -1.17 9.60
N SER A 244 -12.45 0.03 9.30
CA SER A 244 -13.69 0.54 9.90
C SER A 244 -14.78 0.96 8.92
N LEU A 245 -14.43 1.33 7.69
CA LEU A 245 -15.34 1.88 6.68
C LEU A 245 -15.51 1.02 5.44
N GLN A 246 -14.67 0.00 5.21
CA GLN A 246 -14.72 -0.82 3.99
C GLN A 246 -16.09 -1.43 3.70
N MET A 247 -16.87 -1.72 4.74
CA MET A 247 -18.20 -2.31 4.59
C MET A 247 -19.33 -1.28 4.41
N THR A 248 -19.05 0.01 4.64
CA THR A 248 -20.06 1.09 4.66
C THR A 248 -19.78 2.21 3.67
N LEU A 249 -18.54 2.38 3.23
CA LEU A 249 -18.15 3.38 2.25
C LEU A 249 -18.16 2.74 0.85
N PRO A 250 -19.05 3.14 -0.06
CA PRO A 250 -19.14 2.58 -1.41
C PRO A 250 -18.13 3.29 -2.33
N TYR A 251 -16.84 3.25 -1.97
CA TYR A 251 -15.81 3.81 -2.85
C TYR A 251 -15.45 2.82 -3.95
N GLU A 252 -14.99 3.34 -5.08
CA GLU A 252 -14.51 2.49 -6.16
C GLU A 252 -13.11 1.96 -5.87
N HIS A 253 -13.01 0.63 -5.87
CA HIS A 253 -11.76 -0.09 -5.85
C HIS A 253 -11.14 -0.09 -7.26
N ASN A 254 -9.81 -0.03 -7.37
CA ASN A 254 -9.08 0.09 -8.65
C ASN A 254 -9.37 1.38 -9.43
N SER A 255 -9.66 2.47 -8.73
CA SER A 255 -9.80 3.81 -9.31
C SER A 255 -8.65 4.71 -8.84
N LEU A 256 -8.53 5.91 -9.42
CA LEU A 256 -7.59 6.92 -8.91
C LEU A 256 -7.99 7.42 -7.52
N TYR A 257 -6.99 7.77 -6.70
CA TYR A 257 -7.17 8.48 -5.42
C TYR A 257 -6.42 9.78 -5.46
N VAL A 258 -6.94 10.79 -4.79
CA VAL A 258 -6.33 12.13 -4.76
C VAL A 258 -5.96 12.50 -3.34
N GLU A 259 -4.72 12.89 -3.14
CA GLU A 259 -4.22 13.48 -1.90
C GLU A 259 -3.94 14.96 -2.19
N VAL A 260 -4.53 15.85 -1.41
CA VAL A 260 -4.39 17.31 -1.56
C VAL A 260 -3.57 17.84 -0.40
N TYR A 261 -2.49 18.53 -0.74
CA TYR A 261 -1.51 19.08 0.18
C TYR A 261 -1.44 20.60 0.06
N PRO A 262 -1.17 21.31 1.17
CA PRO A 262 -0.82 22.71 1.10
C PRO A 262 0.56 22.87 0.44
N PHE A 263 0.87 24.09 0.00
CA PHE A 263 2.13 24.37 -0.68
C PHE A 263 3.34 24.50 0.25
N ASP A 264 3.11 24.79 1.53
CA ASP A 264 4.10 24.93 2.59
C ASP A 264 4.35 23.62 3.34
N ILE A 265 4.28 22.49 2.63
CA ILE A 265 4.65 21.18 3.17
C ILE A 265 6.07 21.18 3.72
N SER A 266 6.24 20.47 4.84
CA SER A 266 7.51 20.32 5.55
C SER A 266 7.60 18.92 6.15
N PHE A 267 8.67 18.20 5.84
CA PHE A 267 8.97 16.90 6.43
C PHE A 267 9.38 16.99 7.90
N ASP A 268 9.82 18.19 8.34
CA ASP A 268 10.13 18.47 9.75
C ASP A 268 8.88 18.84 10.58
N ASP A 269 7.71 19.05 9.95
CA ASP A 269 6.49 19.45 10.65
C ASP A 269 5.58 18.22 10.93
N PRO A 270 5.36 17.86 12.20
CA PRO A 270 4.50 16.73 12.55
C PRO A 270 3.00 17.00 12.34
N PHE A 271 2.60 18.19 11.88
CA PHE A 271 1.21 18.61 11.78
C PHE A 271 0.80 19.09 10.38
N THR A 272 1.22 18.39 9.34
CA THR A 272 0.76 18.68 7.97
C THR A 272 -0.71 18.30 7.81
N LYS A 273 -1.51 19.22 7.28
CA LYS A 273 -2.90 18.96 6.90
C LYS A 273 -2.93 18.33 5.51
N VAL A 274 -3.66 17.24 5.37
CA VAL A 274 -3.80 16.53 4.09
C VAL A 274 -5.28 16.21 3.88
N GLN A 275 -5.77 16.36 2.66
CA GLN A 275 -7.09 15.88 2.30
C GLN A 275 -6.99 14.65 1.41
N LEU A 276 -7.56 13.53 1.83
CA LEU A 276 -7.64 12.31 1.02
C LEU A 276 -9.02 12.23 0.37
N TRP A 277 -9.08 12.11 -0.95
CA TRP A 277 -10.30 12.01 -1.74
C TRP A 277 -10.39 10.61 -2.33
N MET A 278 -11.47 9.92 -1.99
CA MET A 278 -11.76 8.58 -2.50
C MET A 278 -12.98 8.64 -3.40
N PRO A 279 -12.88 8.22 -4.67
CA PRO A 279 -14.02 8.25 -5.58
C PRO A 279 -15.12 7.31 -5.12
N VAL A 280 -16.37 7.75 -5.22
CA VAL A 280 -17.54 6.98 -4.79
C VAL A 280 -18.25 6.36 -6.00
N ASP A 281 -18.62 5.08 -5.86
CA ASP A 281 -19.45 4.33 -6.80
C ASP A 281 -20.90 4.76 -6.62
N GLN A 282 -21.41 5.57 -7.54
CA GLN A 282 -22.78 6.08 -7.49
C GLN A 282 -23.84 4.98 -7.67
N GLU A 283 -23.51 3.82 -8.28
CA GLU A 283 -24.46 2.73 -8.48
C GLU A 283 -24.68 1.88 -7.22
N GLN A 284 -23.66 1.77 -6.35
CA GLN A 284 -23.78 1.02 -5.09
C GLN A 284 -24.55 1.78 -4.00
N TYR A 285 -24.59 3.11 -4.06
CA TYR A 285 -25.25 3.95 -3.04
C TYR A 285 -26.78 3.79 -3.04
N LEU A 286 -27.40 3.60 -4.22
CA LEU A 286 -28.85 3.44 -4.36
C LEU A 286 -29.41 2.12 -3.78
N ASN A 287 -28.55 1.20 -3.35
CA ASN A 287 -28.96 -0.08 -2.75
C ASN A 287 -28.99 -0.06 -1.21
N PHE A 288 -28.65 1.08 -0.58
CA PHE A 288 -28.62 1.23 0.89
C PHE A 288 -29.65 2.24 1.43
N ASP A 289 -30.46 2.86 0.57
CA ASP A 289 -31.61 3.73 0.93
C ASP A 289 -32.95 2.98 0.91
#